data_AF-A0A643BZN3-F1
#
_entry.id   AF-A0A643BZN3-F1
#
_cell.length_a   1.000
_cell.length_b   1.000
_cell.length_c   1.000
_cell.angle_alpha   90.00
_cell.angle_beta   90.00
_cell.angle_gamma   90.00
#
_symmetry.space_group_name_H-M   'P 1'
#
loop_
_entity.id
_entity.type
_entity.pdbx_description
1 polymer ?
#
loop_
_entity_poly.entity_id
_entity_poly.type
_entity_poly.pdbx_seq_one_letter_code
_entity_poly.pdbx_strand_id
1 'polypeptide(L)'
;YKEEGYHTVSRSGHCAALLQSPGPHPGHQLLLFGGCDSAEPEVAGHWSHGKIKGAKIGMPKSLQTVPSLSTKEEPPVAPRLMEQLARLVSSGQGSRQGPRGLRHHSCSVVGPFAVLFGGETLTRARDTICNDLYIYDTRKSPSLWFHFPCADHGLKRVGHRTCLWNDQLYLVGGFGEDGRTASPQVCILDLFI
;
A
#
# COMPACT_ATOMS: atom_id res chain seq x y z
N TYR A 1 19.50 13.40 10.22
CA TYR A 1 18.06 13.52 9.93
C TYR A 1 17.50 14.63 10.83
N LYS A 2 16.37 15.23 10.47
CA LYS A 2 15.64 16.18 11.34
C LYS A 2 14.40 15.47 11.85
N GLU A 3 14.15 15.56 13.14
CA GLU A 3 12.92 15.06 13.74
C GLU A 3 11.79 16.07 13.50
N GLU A 4 10.65 15.59 13.02
CA GLU A 4 9.43 16.38 12.93
C GLU A 4 8.69 16.31 14.27
N GLY A 5 8.03 17.39 14.69
CA GLY A 5 7.32 17.45 15.98
C GLY A 5 6.03 16.64 16.06
N TYR A 6 5.76 15.79 15.07
CA TYR A 6 4.61 14.89 15.05
C TYR A 6 5.06 13.51 15.51
N HIS A 7 4.42 13.01 16.57
CA HIS A 7 4.72 11.69 17.13
C HIS A 7 3.59 10.73 16.81
N THR A 8 3.97 9.52 16.40
CA THR A 8 3.04 8.40 16.21
C THR A 8 3.32 7.31 17.24
N VAL A 9 2.44 6.31 17.36
CA VAL A 9 2.71 5.16 18.23
C VAL A 9 3.99 4.44 17.79
N SER A 10 4.82 4.06 18.77
CA SER A 10 6.04 3.27 18.55
C SER A 10 5.74 1.96 17.81
N ARG A 11 6.54 1.65 16.78
CA ARG A 11 6.28 0.54 15.86
C ARG A 11 7.53 0.04 15.15
N SER A 12 7.54 -1.21 14.70
CA SER A 12 8.60 -1.79 13.87
C SER A 12 8.03 -2.75 12.81
N GLY A 13 8.64 -2.80 11.62
CA GLY A 13 8.13 -3.62 10.51
C GLY A 13 6.84 -3.08 9.87
N HIS A 14 6.58 -1.77 9.99
CA HIS A 14 5.45 -1.10 9.34
C HIS A 14 5.76 -0.75 7.87
N CYS A 15 4.73 -0.39 7.12
CA CYS A 15 4.86 0.34 5.87
C CYS A 15 4.29 1.75 6.00
N ALA A 16 4.83 2.70 5.24
CA ALA A 16 4.30 4.05 5.13
C ALA A 16 3.86 4.29 3.68
N ALA A 17 2.66 4.83 3.48
CA ALA A 17 2.10 5.06 2.15
C ALA A 17 1.47 6.45 2.07
N LEU A 18 1.74 7.17 0.98
CA LEU A 18 1.13 8.45 0.69
C LEU A 18 -0.11 8.21 -0.19
N LEU A 19 -1.30 8.51 0.33
CA LEU A 19 -2.56 8.38 -0.40
C LEU A 19 -3.23 9.73 -0.55
N GLN A 20 -4.04 9.89 -1.60
CA GLN A 20 -4.88 11.07 -1.74
C GLN A 20 -5.99 11.05 -0.69
N SER A 21 -6.24 12.20 -0.08
CA SER A 21 -7.35 12.37 0.84
C SER A 21 -8.66 12.52 0.07
N PRO A 22 -9.76 11.90 0.52
CA PRO A 22 -11.06 12.01 -0.16
C PRO A 22 -11.60 13.44 -0.10
N GLY A 23 -12.25 13.89 -1.18
CA GLY A 23 -12.95 15.18 -1.23
C GLY A 23 -12.76 15.95 -2.55
N PRO A 24 -13.44 17.11 -2.70
CA PRO A 24 -13.42 17.92 -3.93
C PRO A 24 -12.07 18.57 -4.23
N HIS A 25 -11.21 18.74 -3.22
CA HIS A 25 -9.84 19.24 -3.38
C HIS A 25 -8.88 18.22 -2.73
N PRO A 26 -8.56 17.12 -3.43
CA PRO A 26 -7.81 16.02 -2.84
C PRO A 26 -6.43 16.51 -2.41
N GLY A 27 -6.21 16.45 -1.09
CA GLY A 27 -4.90 16.57 -0.46
C GLY A 27 -4.17 15.24 -0.49
N HIS A 28 -3.14 15.12 0.35
CA HIS A 28 -2.44 13.88 0.58
C HIS A 28 -2.32 13.62 2.08
N GLN A 29 -2.37 12.35 2.44
CA GLN A 29 -2.15 11.86 3.79
C GLN A 29 -1.06 10.81 3.79
N LEU A 30 -0.13 10.92 4.73
CA LEU A 30 0.86 9.88 5.02
C LEU A 30 0.25 8.93 6.03
N LEU A 31 -0.04 7.71 5.59
CA LEU A 31 -0.58 6.65 6.43
C LEU A 31 0.51 5.66 6.81
N LEU A 32 0.50 5.24 8.07
CA LEU A 32 1.33 4.17 8.60
C LEU A 32 0.49 2.92 8.80
N PHE A 33 0.92 1.82 8.19
CA PHE A 33 0.24 0.53 8.23
C PHE A 33 1.07 -0.48 9.01
N GLY A 34 0.42 -1.17 9.95
CA GLY A 34 1.04 -2.21 10.78
C GLY A 34 2.20 -1.70 11.65
N GLY A 35 3.00 -2.65 12.12
CA GLY A 35 4.13 -2.42 13.02
C GLY A 35 3.76 -2.26 14.50
N CYS A 36 2.47 -2.21 14.81
CA CYS A 36 1.91 -2.16 16.15
C CYS A 36 0.63 -3.01 16.20
N ASP A 37 0.04 -3.16 17.39
CA ASP A 37 -1.21 -3.91 17.57
C ASP A 37 -2.46 -3.05 17.25
N SER A 38 -2.50 -2.49 16.03
CA SER A 38 -3.63 -1.71 15.50
C SER A 38 -4.02 -2.20 14.12
N ALA A 39 -5.33 -2.38 13.90
CA ALA A 39 -5.91 -2.60 12.57
C ALA A 39 -6.05 -1.32 11.77
N GLU A 40 -6.21 -0.18 12.45
CA GLU A 40 -6.41 1.10 11.80
C GLU A 40 -5.08 1.74 11.43
N PRO A 41 -4.93 2.26 10.20
CA PRO A 41 -3.75 3.00 9.82
C PRO A 41 -3.68 4.32 10.59
N GLU A 42 -2.46 4.72 10.96
CA GLU A 42 -2.24 5.97 11.66
C GLU A 42 -1.84 7.08 10.68
N VAL A 43 -2.44 8.26 10.83
CA VAL A 43 -2.09 9.43 10.01
C VAL A 43 -0.85 10.10 10.61
N ALA A 44 0.29 9.98 9.92
CA ALA A 44 1.53 10.64 10.32
C ALA A 44 1.66 12.07 9.75
N GLY A 45 0.83 12.45 8.78
CA GLY A 45 0.82 13.79 8.23
C GLY A 45 -0.26 14.00 7.18
N HIS A 46 -0.62 15.27 6.97
CA HIS A 46 -1.62 15.70 5.99
C HIS A 46 -1.16 16.97 5.28
N TRP A 47 -1.32 16.99 3.95
CA TRP A 47 -0.95 18.11 3.09
C TRP A 47 -2.13 18.46 2.19
N SER A 48 -2.50 19.74 2.19
CA SER A 48 -3.50 20.24 1.25
C SER A 48 -3.03 20.09 -0.20
N HIS A 49 -3.99 20.17 -1.13
CA HIS A 49 -3.72 20.18 -2.56
C HIS A 49 -2.58 21.15 -2.94
N GLY A 50 -1.69 20.71 -3.84
CA GLY A 50 -0.57 21.52 -4.34
C GLY A 50 0.63 21.70 -3.38
N LYS A 51 0.57 21.21 -2.13
CA LYS A 51 1.70 21.33 -1.18
C LYS A 51 2.77 20.25 -1.33
N ILE A 52 2.46 19.13 -1.97
CA ILE A 52 3.46 18.14 -2.40
C ILE A 52 3.82 18.47 -3.83
N LYS A 53 4.95 19.16 -4.03
CA LYS A 53 5.50 19.39 -5.37
C LYS A 53 6.10 18.06 -5.85
N GLY A 54 5.40 17.36 -6.74
CA GLY A 54 6.00 16.26 -7.49
C GLY A 54 7.28 16.77 -8.16
N ALA A 55 8.40 16.07 -7.96
CA ALA A 55 9.59 16.33 -8.74
C ALA A 55 9.19 16.23 -10.21
N LYS A 56 9.30 17.33 -10.97
CA LYS A 56 9.24 17.27 -12.43
C LYS A 56 10.39 16.37 -12.86
N ILE A 57 10.13 15.08 -13.07
CA ILE A 57 11.10 14.15 -13.64
C ILE A 57 11.47 14.73 -15.01
N GLY A 58 12.77 14.86 -15.24
CA GLY A 58 13.37 15.78 -16.20
C GLY A 58 12.72 15.84 -17.57
N MET A 59 12.08 16.97 -17.87
CA MET A 59 11.97 17.48 -19.23
C MET A 59 13.20 18.40 -19.46
N PRO A 60 13.96 18.25 -20.54
CA PRO A 60 15.12 19.09 -20.82
C PRO A 60 14.72 20.57 -20.85
N LYS A 61 15.61 21.43 -20.32
CA LYS A 61 15.38 22.88 -20.11
C LYS A 61 15.15 23.70 -21.39
N SER A 62 15.12 23.09 -22.57
CA SER A 62 14.99 23.77 -23.87
C SER A 62 13.55 24.12 -24.28
N LEU A 63 12.52 23.72 -23.52
CA LEU A 63 11.11 24.01 -23.84
C LEU A 63 10.38 24.89 -22.78
N GLN A 64 11.09 25.72 -22.03
CA GLN A 64 10.50 26.58 -20.99
C GLN A 64 9.82 27.88 -21.49
N THR A 65 9.22 27.86 -22.67
CA THR A 65 8.33 28.95 -23.13
C THR A 65 7.02 28.40 -23.70
N VAL A 66 6.13 27.96 -22.82
CA VAL A 66 4.69 27.87 -23.13
C VAL A 66 3.87 28.43 -21.96
N PRO A 67 2.88 29.32 -22.21
CA PRO A 67 2.05 29.91 -21.18
C PRO A 67 1.03 28.90 -20.64
N SER A 68 0.76 29.00 -19.34
CA SER A 68 -0.29 28.33 -18.54
C SER A 68 -1.03 27.17 -19.23
N LEU A 69 -0.42 25.98 -19.21
CA LEU A 69 -1.09 24.77 -19.62
C LEU A 69 -2.05 24.35 -18.50
N SER A 70 -3.33 24.23 -18.82
CA SER A 70 -4.34 23.61 -17.94
C SER A 70 -3.79 22.28 -17.43
N THR A 71 -3.85 22.03 -16.13
CA THR A 71 -3.45 20.77 -15.50
C THR A 71 -4.35 19.64 -16.02
N LYS A 72 -4.02 19.06 -17.17
CA LYS A 72 -4.51 17.73 -17.53
C LYS A 72 -3.93 16.78 -16.47
N GLU A 73 -4.81 16.18 -15.67
CA GLU A 73 -4.40 15.12 -14.76
C GLU A 73 -3.63 14.06 -15.55
N GLU A 74 -2.42 13.73 -15.10
CA GLU A 74 -1.69 12.59 -15.64
C GLU A 74 -2.56 11.34 -15.50
N PRO A 75 -2.56 10.44 -16.51
CA PRO A 75 -3.36 9.23 -16.44
C PRO A 75 -2.98 8.42 -15.17
N PRO A 76 -3.96 7.75 -14.53
CA PRO A 76 -3.70 7.01 -13.31
C PRO A 76 -2.62 5.95 -13.55
N VAL A 77 -1.68 5.86 -12.60
CA VAL A 77 -0.66 4.81 -12.61
C VAL A 77 -1.39 3.46 -12.46
N ALA A 78 -1.27 2.60 -13.48
CA ALA A 78 -1.89 1.27 -13.55
C ALA A 78 -3.44 1.25 -13.56
N PRO A 79 -4.10 1.73 -14.63
CA PRO A 79 -5.57 1.81 -14.71
C PRO A 79 -6.26 0.44 -14.66
N ARG A 80 -5.69 -0.62 -15.25
CA ARG A 80 -6.31 -1.95 -15.27
C ARG A 80 -6.26 -2.59 -13.89
N LEU A 81 -5.12 -2.46 -13.22
CA LEU A 81 -4.97 -2.96 -11.84
C LEU A 81 -5.91 -2.23 -10.89
N MET A 82 -6.02 -0.91 -11.04
CA MET A 82 -6.96 -0.10 -10.26
C MET A 82 -8.42 -0.57 -10.48
N GLU A 83 -8.80 -0.90 -11.70
CA GLU A 83 -10.13 -1.45 -12.00
C GLU A 83 -10.33 -2.85 -11.38
N GLN A 84 -9.32 -3.72 -11.45
CA GLN A 84 -9.35 -5.04 -10.82
C GLN A 84 -9.55 -4.93 -9.29
N LEU A 85 -8.79 -4.05 -8.63
CA LEU A 85 -8.93 -3.77 -7.21
C LEU A 85 -10.34 -3.25 -6.88
N ALA A 86 -10.85 -2.30 -7.68
CA ALA A 86 -12.20 -1.76 -7.52
C ALA A 86 -13.30 -2.84 -7.62
N ARG A 87 -13.17 -3.78 -8.56
CA ARG A 87 -14.08 -4.93 -8.67
C ARG A 87 -13.94 -5.88 -7.49
N LEU A 88 -12.71 -6.21 -7.11
CA LEU A 88 -12.41 -7.14 -6.02
C LEU A 88 -13.02 -6.67 -4.69
N VAL A 89 -12.83 -5.41 -4.32
CA VAL A 89 -13.40 -4.85 -3.09
C VAL A 89 -14.93 -4.69 -3.17
N SER A 90 -15.51 -4.68 -4.37
CA SER A 90 -16.97 -4.64 -4.56
C SER A 90 -17.62 -6.02 -4.65
N SER A 91 -16.82 -7.10 -4.73
CA SER A 91 -17.30 -8.47 -4.98
C SER A 91 -18.07 -9.10 -3.81
N GLY A 92 -17.94 -8.55 -2.60
CA GLY A 92 -18.50 -9.14 -1.38
C GLY A 92 -17.72 -10.34 -0.84
N GLN A 93 -16.64 -10.78 -1.50
CA GLN A 93 -15.82 -11.93 -1.07
C GLN A 93 -14.89 -11.61 0.10
N GLY A 94 -14.47 -10.34 0.25
CA GLY A 94 -13.55 -9.91 1.29
C GLY A 94 -14.26 -9.52 2.59
N SER A 95 -13.69 -9.88 3.74
CA SER A 95 -14.19 -9.44 5.04
C SER A 95 -13.78 -8.00 5.35
N ARG A 96 -14.57 -7.28 6.15
CA ARG A 96 -14.34 -5.85 6.47
C ARG A 96 -13.38 -5.65 7.65
N GLN A 97 -12.22 -6.29 7.61
CA GLN A 97 -11.27 -6.31 8.72
C GLN A 97 -9.89 -5.85 8.28
N GLY A 98 -9.27 -4.99 9.09
CA GLY A 98 -7.87 -4.60 8.93
C GLY A 98 -6.91 -5.55 9.67
N PRO A 99 -5.62 -5.56 9.31
CA PRO A 99 -4.64 -6.45 9.92
C PRO A 99 -4.25 -5.99 11.34
N ARG A 100 -4.43 -6.83 12.37
CA ARG A 100 -3.93 -6.54 13.73
C ARG A 100 -2.55 -7.15 13.95
N GLY A 101 -1.61 -6.36 14.48
CA GLY A 101 -0.28 -6.85 14.84
C GLY A 101 0.58 -7.29 13.65
N LEU A 102 0.25 -6.88 12.42
CA LEU A 102 0.98 -7.28 11.21
C LEU A 102 2.28 -6.49 11.04
N ARG A 103 3.37 -7.20 10.77
CA ARG A 103 4.72 -6.64 10.59
C ARG A 103 5.40 -7.26 9.38
N HIS A 104 6.39 -6.56 8.84
CA HIS A 104 7.23 -7.00 7.72
C HIS A 104 6.43 -7.42 6.47
N HIS A 105 5.22 -6.88 6.33
CA HIS A 105 4.39 -6.98 5.13
C HIS A 105 4.92 -6.04 4.05
N SER A 106 4.53 -6.27 2.81
CA SER A 106 4.72 -5.29 1.73
C SER A 106 3.49 -4.38 1.63
N CYS A 107 3.67 -3.16 1.13
CA CYS A 107 2.58 -2.22 0.85
C CYS A 107 2.86 -1.50 -0.46
N SER A 108 1.88 -1.49 -1.37
CA SER A 108 1.92 -0.75 -2.63
C SER A 108 0.68 0.12 -2.80
N VAL A 109 0.87 1.34 -3.27
CA VAL A 109 -0.23 2.26 -3.60
C VAL A 109 -0.60 2.08 -5.07
N VAL A 110 -1.88 1.81 -5.33
CA VAL A 110 -2.45 1.70 -6.69
C VAL A 110 -3.67 2.60 -6.74
N GLY A 111 -3.50 3.82 -7.27
CA GLY A 111 -4.55 4.84 -7.24
C GLY A 111 -5.03 5.12 -5.80
N PRO A 112 -6.33 4.96 -5.49
CA PRO A 112 -6.88 5.19 -4.15
C PRO A 112 -6.77 3.97 -3.21
N PHE A 113 -6.03 2.94 -3.60
CA PHE A 113 -5.89 1.71 -2.82
C PHE A 113 -4.49 1.60 -2.22
N ALA A 114 -4.41 1.23 -0.94
CA ALA A 114 -3.20 0.63 -0.36
C ALA A 114 -3.38 -0.88 -0.36
N VAL A 115 -2.47 -1.59 -1.02
CA VAL A 115 -2.47 -3.05 -1.13
C VAL A 115 -1.36 -3.60 -0.25
N LEU A 116 -1.74 -4.30 0.81
CA LEU A 116 -0.82 -4.97 1.73
C LEU A 116 -0.84 -6.47 1.45
N PHE A 117 0.34 -7.08 1.41
CA PHE A 117 0.45 -8.51 1.20
C PHE A 117 1.45 -9.17 2.16
N GLY A 118 1.04 -10.33 2.68
CA GLY A 118 1.83 -11.18 3.56
C GLY A 118 2.31 -10.47 4.82
N GLY A 119 3.49 -10.87 5.28
CA GLY A 119 4.05 -10.43 6.56
C GLY A 119 3.91 -11.49 7.63
N GLU A 120 4.08 -11.08 8.88
CA GLU A 120 3.88 -11.91 10.05
C GLU A 120 3.01 -11.20 11.08
N THR A 121 2.10 -11.94 11.69
CA THR A 121 1.25 -11.43 12.77
C THR A 121 1.90 -11.73 14.11
N LEU A 122 2.09 -10.69 14.93
CA LEU A 122 2.51 -10.84 16.32
C LEU A 122 1.38 -11.48 17.12
N THR A 123 1.63 -12.70 17.63
CA THR A 123 0.73 -13.34 18.60
C THR A 123 1.48 -13.65 19.89
N ARG A 124 0.76 -13.82 21.00
CA ARG A 124 1.36 -14.17 22.30
C ARG A 124 2.10 -15.51 22.31
N ALA A 125 1.81 -16.40 21.36
CA ALA A 125 2.38 -17.74 21.32
C ALA A 125 3.54 -17.85 20.33
N ARG A 126 3.33 -17.42 19.08
CA ARG A 126 4.35 -17.40 18.02
C ARG A 126 3.95 -16.45 16.90
N ASP A 127 4.94 -15.82 16.29
CA ASP A 127 4.71 -15.07 15.06
C ASP A 127 4.31 -16.05 13.96
N THR A 128 3.26 -15.70 13.21
CA THR A 128 2.73 -16.54 12.14
C THR A 128 2.83 -15.79 10.82
N ILE A 129 3.62 -16.34 9.90
CA ILE A 129 3.77 -15.80 8.55
C ILE A 129 2.51 -16.12 7.74
N CYS A 130 2.01 -15.12 7.02
CA CYS A 130 0.84 -15.23 6.18
C CYS A 130 1.13 -14.78 4.73
N ASN A 131 0.12 -14.97 3.90
CA ASN A 131 -0.03 -14.52 2.52
C ASN A 131 -1.38 -13.85 2.34
N ASP A 132 -1.89 -13.26 3.42
CA ASP A 132 -3.15 -12.56 3.40
C ASP A 132 -3.01 -11.28 2.59
N LEU A 133 -4.06 -10.98 1.83
CA LEU A 133 -4.19 -9.74 1.08
C LEU A 133 -5.12 -8.80 1.86
N TYR A 134 -4.63 -7.61 2.17
CA TYR A 134 -5.45 -6.54 2.72
C TYR A 134 -5.47 -5.36 1.76
N ILE A 135 -6.66 -4.82 1.53
CA ILE A 135 -6.85 -3.63 0.69
C ILE A 135 -7.50 -2.55 1.54
N TYR A 136 -6.84 -1.41 1.64
CA TYR A 136 -7.39 -0.19 2.22
C TYR A 136 -7.90 0.72 1.10
N ASP A 137 -9.20 0.95 1.06
CA ASP A 137 -9.89 1.74 0.02
C ASP A 137 -10.19 3.15 0.55
N THR A 138 -9.55 4.16 -0.03
CA THR A 138 -9.73 5.57 0.37
C THR A 138 -10.73 6.34 -0.50
N ARG A 139 -11.42 5.69 -1.44
CA ARG A 139 -12.38 6.36 -2.34
C ARG A 139 -13.56 6.98 -1.59
N LYS A 140 -13.91 6.44 -0.43
CA LYS A 140 -15.02 6.91 0.42
C LYS A 140 -14.49 7.39 1.77
N SER A 141 -15.32 8.21 2.44
CA SER A 141 -15.13 8.62 3.82
C SER A 141 -16.30 8.09 4.67
N PRO A 142 -16.05 7.24 5.69
CA PRO A 142 -14.75 6.72 6.09
C PRO A 142 -14.14 5.77 5.04
N SER A 143 -12.82 5.68 5.02
CA SER A 143 -12.08 4.67 4.24
C SER A 143 -12.30 3.29 4.83
N LEU A 144 -12.17 2.24 4.02
CA LEU A 144 -12.60 0.90 4.40
C LEU A 144 -11.51 -0.15 4.17
N TRP A 145 -11.41 -1.08 5.11
CA TRP A 145 -10.62 -2.29 4.98
C TRP A 145 -11.38 -3.41 4.26
N PHE A 146 -10.60 -4.20 3.53
CA PHE A 146 -11.00 -5.48 2.95
C PHE A 146 -9.88 -6.50 3.16
N HIS A 147 -10.24 -7.69 3.62
CA HIS A 147 -9.31 -8.78 3.89
C HIS A 147 -9.70 -10.03 3.11
N PHE A 148 -8.72 -10.60 2.43
CA PHE A 148 -8.83 -11.82 1.64
C PHE A 148 -7.75 -12.81 2.13
N PRO A 149 -8.12 -13.80 2.96
CA PRO A 149 -7.18 -14.81 3.42
C PRO A 149 -6.82 -15.75 2.27
N CYS A 150 -5.61 -16.30 2.31
CA CYS A 150 -5.17 -17.30 1.34
C CYS A 150 -4.76 -18.59 2.05
N ALA A 151 -5.34 -19.71 1.62
CA ALA A 151 -5.07 -21.03 2.22
C ALA A 151 -3.81 -21.71 1.64
N ASP A 152 -3.23 -21.17 0.57
CA ASP A 152 -2.03 -21.75 -0.04
C ASP A 152 -0.78 -21.40 0.78
N HIS A 153 -0.33 -22.35 1.59
CA HIS A 153 0.86 -22.20 2.43
C HIS A 153 2.14 -21.93 1.62
N GLY A 154 2.22 -22.37 0.36
CA GLY A 154 3.38 -22.16 -0.51
C GLY A 154 3.61 -20.71 -0.91
N LEU A 155 2.60 -19.84 -0.73
CA LEU A 155 2.66 -18.43 -1.09
C LEU A 155 2.97 -17.50 0.09
N LYS A 156 3.10 -18.05 1.31
CA LYS A 156 3.45 -17.30 2.52
C LYS A 156 4.76 -16.54 2.36
N ARG A 157 4.78 -15.27 2.76
CA ARG A 157 5.94 -14.41 2.56
C ARG A 157 6.07 -13.33 3.61
N VAL A 158 7.24 -13.16 4.20
CA VAL A 158 7.58 -12.08 5.15
C VAL A 158 8.86 -11.35 4.75
N GLY A 159 8.98 -10.06 5.06
CA GLY A 159 10.20 -9.27 4.79
C GLY A 159 10.47 -9.04 3.30
N HIS A 160 9.43 -9.14 2.46
CA HIS A 160 9.50 -9.00 1.01
C HIS A 160 9.08 -7.60 0.55
N ARG A 161 9.17 -7.35 -0.76
CA ARG A 161 8.68 -6.11 -1.38
C ARG A 161 7.73 -6.41 -2.54
N THR A 162 6.74 -5.53 -2.71
CA THR A 162 5.91 -5.45 -3.90
C THR A 162 6.26 -4.21 -4.70
N CYS A 163 6.42 -4.37 -6.01
CA CYS A 163 6.76 -3.30 -6.94
C CYS A 163 5.68 -3.21 -8.02
N LEU A 164 5.09 -2.03 -8.19
CA LEU A 164 4.10 -1.77 -9.22
C LEU A 164 4.80 -1.50 -10.57
N TRP A 165 4.48 -2.28 -11.59
CA TRP A 165 4.95 -2.06 -12.96
C TRP A 165 3.94 -2.61 -13.97
N ASN A 166 3.58 -1.83 -15.00
CA ASN A 166 2.69 -2.24 -16.09
C ASN A 166 1.42 -3.00 -15.63
N ASP A 167 0.65 -2.40 -14.72
CA ASP A 167 -0.58 -2.99 -14.14
C ASP A 167 -0.38 -4.29 -13.34
N GLN A 168 0.83 -4.55 -12.85
CA GLN A 168 1.15 -5.75 -12.08
C GLN A 168 1.92 -5.41 -10.81
N LEU A 169 1.64 -6.15 -9.74
CA LEU A 169 2.42 -6.10 -8.51
C LEU A 169 3.41 -7.26 -8.49
N TYR A 170 4.67 -6.95 -8.72
CA TYR A 170 5.76 -7.92 -8.64
C TYR A 170 6.17 -8.09 -7.19
N LEU A 171 6.15 -9.32 -6.71
CA LEU A 171 6.61 -9.70 -5.39
C LEU A 171 8.05 -10.23 -5.50
N VAL A 172 8.99 -9.59 -4.80
CA VAL A 172 10.41 -9.93 -4.81
C VAL A 172 10.94 -10.19 -3.40
N GLY A 173 11.67 -11.29 -3.24
CA GLY A 173 12.45 -11.61 -2.05
C GLY A 173 11.63 -12.02 -0.82
N GLY A 174 12.21 -11.79 0.36
CA GLY A 174 11.66 -12.21 1.65
C GLY A 174 11.87 -13.68 1.97
N PHE A 175 11.21 -14.13 3.04
CA PHE A 175 11.29 -15.50 3.56
C PHE A 175 9.93 -16.20 3.44
N GLY A 176 9.96 -17.51 3.23
CA GLY A 176 8.76 -18.35 3.15
C GLY A 176 8.10 -18.62 4.51
N GLU A 177 7.20 -19.60 4.57
CA GLU A 177 6.46 -19.98 5.78
C GLU A 177 7.35 -20.30 7.00
N ASP A 178 8.56 -20.82 6.76
CA ASP A 178 9.50 -21.16 7.83
C ASP A 178 10.20 -19.95 8.46
N GLY A 179 10.06 -18.76 7.86
CA GLY A 179 10.70 -17.51 8.27
C GLY A 179 12.23 -17.51 8.17
N ARG A 180 12.81 -18.49 7.47
CA ARG A 180 14.26 -18.75 7.46
C ARG A 180 14.81 -18.92 6.06
N THR A 181 14.06 -19.57 5.18
CA THR A 181 14.48 -19.83 3.81
C THR A 181 14.14 -18.62 2.94
N ALA A 182 15.18 -17.92 2.48
CA ALA A 182 15.03 -16.81 1.56
C ALA A 182 14.43 -17.30 0.23
N SER A 183 13.44 -16.58 -0.27
CA SER A 183 12.78 -16.91 -1.53
C SER A 183 13.56 -16.31 -2.71
N PRO A 184 14.07 -17.12 -3.65
CA PRO A 184 14.71 -16.62 -4.86
C PRO A 184 13.71 -16.21 -5.95
N GLN A 185 12.43 -16.55 -5.77
CA GLN A 185 11.39 -16.38 -6.78
C GLN A 185 10.95 -14.92 -6.89
N VAL A 186 10.71 -14.48 -8.13
CA VAL A 186 9.96 -13.27 -8.45
C VAL A 186 8.57 -13.72 -8.91
N CYS A 187 7.54 -13.29 -8.18
CA CYS A 187 6.15 -13.65 -8.48
C CYS A 187 5.37 -12.42 -8.91
N ILE A 188 4.26 -12.61 -9.61
CA ILE A 188 3.23 -11.58 -9.78
C ILE A 188 2.12 -11.91 -8.78
N LEU A 189 1.68 -10.91 -8.02
CA LEU A 189 0.52 -11.07 -7.16
C LEU A 189 -0.74 -11.05 -8.02
N ASP A 190 -1.30 -12.23 -8.24
CA ASP A 190 -2.57 -12.38 -8.94
C ASP A 190 -3.73 -12.02 -8.00
N LEU A 191 -4.58 -11.10 -8.44
CA LEU A 191 -5.74 -10.61 -7.69
C LEU A 191 -7.07 -11.18 -8.21
N PHE A 192 -7.02 -12.09 -9.18
CA PHE A 192 -8.16 -12.91 -9.57
C PHE A 192 -8.34 -14.04 -8.54
N ILE A 193 -9.21 -13.79 -7.55
CA ILE A 193 -9.72 -14.84 -6.65
C ILE A 193 -10.78 -15.66 -7.39
#